data_AF-A0A1Z5T8R1-F1
#
_entry.id   AF-A0A1Z5T8R1-F1
#
_cell.length_a   1.000
_cell.length_b   1.000
_cell.length_c   1.000
_cell.angle_alpha   90.00
_cell.angle_beta   90.00
_cell.angle_gamma   90.00
#
_symmetry.space_group_name_H-M   'P 1'
#
loop_
_entity.id
_entity.type
_entity.pdbx_description
1 polymer ?
#
loop_
_entity_poly.entity_id
_entity_poly.type
_entity_poly.pdbx_seq_one_letter_code
_entity_poly.pdbx_strand_id
1 'polypeptide(L)'
;MSGLVSALLNATNFRTPFLRTLIPSIGLAYGLQAAVAIPSILGQTERFYDASGSVTYIACTALSLYLPTLRARLAPGTASGQTAAWPSLLASLTSKGGVGLWNWRQVVLSAAVSIWAARLGSFLFSRVTSEGGRDSRFDSIRGSPAKFGVAFFLQATWVSLCLMPVLAVNSIPSAALGALPFFTITDILGLLMYVGGITFEATADKQKSQWMQEKKEKRHNEDFLTRGLWGKSRHPNYFGESTLWTGIATTAAGVMLSSAGRAGMGFSGSGAARLGALAMAGISPAFVTFLLLKVSGIPMSENKYDERYGNRKDYQEWKKNTPMFVPKL
;
A
#
# COMPACT_ATOMS: atom_id res chain seq x y z
N MET A 1 4.74 22.19 -23.03
CA MET A 1 4.37 21.05 -22.15
C MET A 1 3.24 20.16 -22.71
N SER A 2 2.41 20.59 -23.67
CA SER A 2 1.29 19.78 -24.20
C SER A 2 1.72 18.56 -25.03
N GLY A 3 2.88 18.60 -25.71
CA GLY A 3 3.34 17.53 -26.59
C GLY A 3 3.69 16.22 -25.86
N LEU A 4 4.52 16.28 -24.81
CA LEU A 4 4.96 15.08 -24.07
C LEU A 4 3.80 14.39 -23.35
N VAL A 5 2.94 15.17 -22.67
CA VAL A 5 1.77 14.60 -21.98
C VAL A 5 0.85 13.92 -23.01
N SER A 6 0.54 14.58 -24.12
CA SER A 6 -0.31 13.99 -25.17
C SER A 6 0.32 12.73 -25.78
N ALA A 7 1.63 12.73 -26.02
CA ALA A 7 2.36 11.55 -26.50
C ALA A 7 2.27 10.38 -25.51
N LEU A 8 2.46 10.62 -24.22
CA LEU A 8 2.32 9.60 -23.18
C LEU A 8 0.89 9.08 -23.07
N LEU A 9 -0.12 9.95 -23.14
CA LEU A 9 -1.53 9.55 -23.11
C LEU A 9 -1.90 8.68 -24.31
N ASN A 10 -1.39 9.03 -25.51
CA ASN A 10 -1.58 8.24 -26.72
C ASN A 10 -0.86 6.89 -26.65
N ALA A 11 0.40 6.88 -26.20
CA ALA A 11 1.18 5.65 -26.03
C ALA A 11 0.57 4.70 -25.00
N THR A 12 -0.23 5.22 -24.07
CA THR A 12 -0.90 4.44 -23.02
C THR A 12 -2.43 4.41 -23.18
N ASN A 13 -2.92 4.59 -24.41
CA ASN A 13 -4.34 4.52 -24.75
C ASN A 13 -4.80 3.07 -25.01
N PHE A 14 -4.72 2.24 -23.98
CA PHE A 14 -5.14 0.83 -24.06
C PHE A 14 -6.65 0.66 -24.29
N ARG A 15 -7.09 -0.56 -24.60
CA ARG A 15 -8.51 -0.82 -24.94
C ARG A 15 -9.48 -0.56 -23.79
N THR A 16 -9.12 -0.92 -22.56
CA THR A 16 -10.01 -0.82 -21.40
C THR A 16 -9.63 0.34 -20.47
N PRO A 17 -10.59 0.96 -19.75
CA PRO A 17 -10.31 1.96 -18.72
C PRO A 17 -9.34 1.43 -17.64
N PHE A 18 -9.47 0.15 -17.32
CA PHE A 18 -8.57 -0.57 -16.42
C PHE A 18 -7.11 -0.49 -16.87
N LEU A 19 -6.79 -0.92 -18.08
CA LEU A 19 -5.41 -0.93 -18.59
C LEU A 19 -4.86 0.49 -18.81
N ARG A 20 -5.71 1.44 -19.21
CA ARG A 20 -5.35 2.87 -19.34
C ARG A 20 -4.87 3.50 -18.03
N THR A 21 -5.27 2.93 -16.90
CA THR A 21 -4.92 3.44 -15.57
C THR A 21 -3.82 2.60 -14.92
N LEU A 22 -3.95 1.26 -15.00
CA LEU A 22 -3.03 0.33 -14.37
C LEU A 22 -1.62 0.42 -14.96
N ILE A 23 -1.48 0.29 -16.28
CA ILE A 23 -0.17 0.19 -16.93
C ILE A 23 0.66 1.46 -16.69
N PRO A 24 0.15 2.70 -16.87
CA PRO A 24 0.91 3.90 -16.55
C PRO A 24 1.27 4.02 -15.08
N SER A 25 0.41 3.57 -14.17
CA SER A 25 0.67 3.62 -12.73
C SER A 25 1.77 2.65 -12.32
N ILE A 26 1.78 1.43 -12.87
CA ILE A 26 2.87 0.47 -12.67
C ILE A 26 4.15 0.97 -13.33
N GLY A 27 4.07 1.51 -14.56
CA GLY A 27 5.21 2.11 -15.25
C GLY A 27 5.84 3.25 -14.44
N LEU A 28 5.03 4.09 -13.80
CA LEU A 28 5.50 5.12 -12.87
C LEU A 28 6.24 4.50 -11.68
N ALA A 29 5.77 3.38 -11.13
CA ALA A 29 6.45 2.72 -10.02
C ALA A 29 7.87 2.29 -10.39
N TYR A 30 8.04 1.61 -11.53
CA TYR A 30 9.36 1.21 -12.02
C TYR A 30 10.22 2.43 -12.40
N GLY A 31 9.64 3.46 -13.00
CA GLY A 31 10.34 4.70 -13.35
C GLY A 31 10.91 5.43 -12.14
N LEU A 32 10.10 5.59 -11.08
CA LEU A 32 10.53 6.23 -9.83
C LEU A 32 11.61 5.41 -9.13
N GLN A 33 11.44 4.09 -9.05
CA GLN A 33 12.44 3.22 -8.43
C GLN A 33 13.75 3.19 -9.23
N ALA A 34 13.70 3.19 -10.57
CA ALA A 34 14.89 3.34 -11.41
C ALA A 34 15.60 4.68 -11.18
N ALA A 35 14.82 5.78 -11.11
CA ALA A 35 15.36 7.13 -10.89
C ALA A 35 16.08 7.26 -9.55
N VAL A 36 15.60 6.58 -8.50
CA VAL A 36 16.27 6.56 -7.19
C VAL A 36 17.39 5.52 -7.13
N ALA A 37 17.27 4.39 -7.85
CA ALA A 37 18.28 3.34 -7.88
C ALA A 37 19.62 3.85 -8.43
N ILE A 38 19.61 4.64 -9.50
CA ILE A 38 20.83 5.15 -10.15
C ILE A 38 21.74 5.90 -9.15
N PRO A 39 21.30 7.00 -8.50
CA PRO A 39 22.13 7.70 -7.54
C PRO A 39 22.44 6.86 -6.29
N SER A 40 21.53 5.96 -5.88
CA SER A 40 21.74 5.07 -4.74
C SER A 40 22.85 4.04 -4.99
N ILE A 41 22.92 3.49 -6.21
CA ILE A 41 23.98 2.56 -6.63
C ILE A 41 25.32 3.28 -6.73
N LEU A 42 25.36 4.45 -7.36
CA LEU A 42 26.58 5.25 -7.49
C LEU A 42 27.13 5.69 -6.13
N GLY A 43 26.24 6.13 -5.24
CA GLY A 43 26.59 6.56 -3.89
C GLY A 43 26.68 5.42 -2.87
N GLN A 44 26.42 4.17 -3.28
CA GLN A 44 26.31 3.01 -2.40
C GLN A 44 25.52 3.34 -1.12
N THR A 45 24.30 3.85 -1.28
CA THR A 45 23.48 4.29 -0.15
C THR A 45 22.03 3.87 -0.31
N GLU A 46 21.48 3.24 0.72
CA GLU A 46 20.08 2.84 0.85
C GLU A 46 19.24 3.86 1.61
N ARG A 47 19.82 5.02 1.98
CA ARG A 47 19.17 6.03 2.82
C ARG A 47 17.80 6.45 2.31
N PHE A 48 17.61 6.41 0.99
CA PHE A 48 16.38 6.81 0.32
C PHE A 48 15.48 5.64 -0.09
N TYR A 49 15.86 4.39 0.17
CA TYR A 49 15.12 3.21 -0.29
C TYR A 49 13.71 3.13 0.31
N ASP A 50 13.57 3.25 1.64
CA ASP A 50 12.25 3.18 2.28
C ASP A 50 11.40 4.43 1.94
N ALA A 51 12.04 5.59 1.80
CA ALA A 51 11.38 6.83 1.40
C ALA A 51 10.88 6.78 -0.06
N SER A 52 11.68 6.24 -0.98
CA SER A 52 11.30 6.08 -2.39
C SER A 52 10.07 5.18 -2.52
N GLY A 53 9.99 4.09 -1.75
CA GLY A 53 8.80 3.23 -1.73
C GLY A 53 7.55 3.99 -1.32
N SER A 54 7.63 4.79 -0.26
CA SER A 54 6.52 5.59 0.26
C SER A 54 6.06 6.66 -0.73
N VAL A 55 7.02 7.37 -1.36
CA VAL A 55 6.74 8.31 -2.46
C VAL A 55 6.09 7.59 -3.63
N THR A 56 6.54 6.38 -3.96
CA THR A 56 5.98 5.58 -5.05
C THR A 56 4.52 5.20 -4.78
N TYR A 57 4.18 4.78 -3.57
CA TYR A 57 2.79 4.52 -3.18
C TYR A 57 1.89 5.73 -3.43
N ILE A 58 2.32 6.90 -2.94
CA ILE A 58 1.56 8.15 -3.05
C ILE A 58 1.45 8.58 -4.51
N ALA A 59 2.55 8.55 -5.26
CA ALA A 59 2.59 8.98 -6.66
C ALA A 59 1.74 8.08 -7.57
N CYS A 60 1.83 6.76 -7.42
CA CYS A 60 1.00 5.82 -8.18
C CYS A 60 -0.48 5.94 -7.82
N THR A 61 -0.80 6.15 -6.55
CA THR A 61 -2.18 6.40 -6.09
C THR A 61 -2.73 7.68 -6.72
N ALA A 62 -1.99 8.80 -6.63
CA ALA A 62 -2.37 10.07 -7.22
C ALA A 62 -2.50 9.97 -8.75
N LEU A 63 -1.52 9.37 -9.43
CA LEU A 63 -1.61 9.16 -10.88
C LEU A 63 -2.88 8.38 -11.22
N SER A 64 -3.13 7.24 -10.56
CA SER A 64 -4.30 6.42 -10.87
C SER A 64 -5.64 7.15 -10.67
N LEU A 65 -5.76 8.01 -9.66
CA LEU A 65 -6.97 8.77 -9.36
C LEU A 65 -7.22 9.91 -10.37
N TYR A 66 -6.16 10.61 -10.77
CA TYR A 66 -6.26 11.80 -11.65
C TYR A 66 -6.18 11.46 -13.14
N LEU A 67 -5.57 10.33 -13.51
CA LEU A 67 -5.30 9.98 -14.90
C LEU A 67 -6.57 9.80 -15.76
N PRO A 68 -7.68 9.21 -15.27
CA PRO A 68 -8.94 9.17 -16.01
C PRO A 68 -9.49 10.58 -16.32
N THR A 69 -9.44 11.48 -15.33
CA THR A 69 -9.86 12.88 -15.50
C THR A 69 -8.96 13.61 -16.49
N LEU A 70 -7.65 13.42 -16.40
CA LEU A 70 -6.68 14.03 -17.32
C LEU A 70 -6.96 13.61 -18.77
N ARG A 71 -7.27 12.32 -19.00
CA ARG A 71 -7.67 11.80 -20.33
C ARG A 71 -8.96 12.44 -20.82
N ALA A 72 -9.98 12.52 -19.97
CA ALA A 72 -11.26 13.13 -20.35
C ALA A 72 -11.11 14.61 -20.71
N ARG A 73 -10.24 15.34 -19.99
CA ARG A 73 -9.95 16.75 -20.26
C ARG A 73 -9.22 17.01 -21.59
N LEU A 74 -8.40 16.05 -22.02
CA LEU A 74 -7.56 16.18 -23.22
C LEU A 74 -8.10 15.41 -24.43
N ALA A 75 -9.27 14.78 -24.30
CA ALA A 75 -9.91 14.07 -25.40
C ALA A 75 -10.37 15.06 -26.50
N PRO A 76 -10.06 14.81 -27.79
CA PRO A 76 -10.55 15.62 -28.90
C PRO A 76 -12.09 15.55 -28.97
N GLY A 77 -12.78 16.69 -29.06
CA GLY A 77 -14.23 16.74 -29.31
C GLY A 77 -15.14 16.96 -28.09
N THR A 78 -14.69 17.63 -27.02
CA THR A 78 -15.63 18.19 -26.03
C THR A 78 -16.42 19.33 -26.68
N ALA A 79 -17.61 19.00 -27.18
CA ALA A 79 -18.47 19.81 -28.04
C ALA A 79 -18.98 21.15 -27.45
N SER A 80 -18.51 21.55 -26.27
CA SER A 80 -18.94 22.78 -25.58
C SER A 80 -17.81 23.76 -25.26
N GLY A 81 -16.56 23.50 -25.67
CA GLY A 81 -15.43 24.36 -25.30
C GLY A 81 -15.12 24.41 -23.79
N GLN A 82 -15.88 23.67 -22.97
CA GLN A 82 -15.64 23.54 -21.54
C GLN A 82 -14.77 22.32 -21.26
N THR A 83 -13.51 22.55 -20.89
CA THR A 83 -12.64 21.51 -20.36
C THR A 83 -13.24 20.99 -19.04
N ALA A 84 -13.48 19.68 -18.90
CA ALA A 84 -14.04 19.09 -17.69
C ALA A 84 -13.24 19.52 -16.44
N ALA A 85 -13.86 20.23 -15.49
CA ALA A 85 -13.18 20.74 -14.29
C ALA A 85 -12.45 19.63 -13.50
N TRP A 86 -11.38 19.98 -12.79
CA TRP A 86 -10.73 19.05 -11.87
C TRP A 86 -11.68 18.73 -10.72
N PRO A 87 -11.90 17.45 -10.40
CA PRO A 87 -12.73 17.07 -9.26
C PRO A 87 -12.16 17.61 -7.95
N SER A 88 -13.02 18.14 -7.10
CA SER A 88 -12.67 18.50 -5.73
C SER A 88 -12.61 17.25 -4.86
N LEU A 89 -11.50 17.05 -4.13
CA LEU A 89 -11.37 15.95 -3.16
C LEU A 89 -12.45 16.03 -2.08
N LEU A 90 -12.66 17.23 -1.51
CA LEU A 90 -13.61 17.44 -0.41
C LEU A 90 -15.06 17.23 -0.88
N ALA A 91 -15.43 17.77 -2.04
CA ALA A 91 -16.77 17.56 -2.59
C ALA A 91 -16.99 16.08 -2.97
N SER A 92 -15.91 15.37 -3.35
CA SER A 92 -16.00 13.96 -3.72
C SER A 92 -16.20 13.03 -2.52
N LEU A 93 -15.97 13.48 -1.27
CA LEU A 93 -16.20 12.66 -0.06
C LEU A 93 -17.67 12.31 0.18
N THR A 94 -18.59 13.10 -0.37
CA THR A 94 -20.05 12.86 -0.28
C THR A 94 -20.67 12.51 -1.63
N SER A 95 -19.83 12.28 -2.65
CA SER A 95 -20.25 12.03 -4.02
C SER A 95 -20.33 10.53 -4.32
N LYS A 96 -21.40 10.11 -5.02
CA LYS A 96 -21.50 8.77 -5.62
C LYS A 96 -20.72 8.64 -6.93
N GLY A 97 -20.08 9.71 -7.39
CA GLY A 97 -19.48 9.77 -8.71
C GLY A 97 -20.46 10.30 -9.76
N GLY A 98 -19.93 11.00 -10.75
CA GLY A 98 -20.68 11.70 -11.77
C GLY A 98 -19.75 12.57 -12.61
N VAL A 99 -20.32 13.43 -13.46
CA VAL A 99 -19.53 14.36 -14.26
C VAL A 99 -18.84 15.37 -13.34
N GLY A 100 -17.52 15.41 -13.37
CA GLY A 100 -16.71 16.38 -12.60
C GLY A 100 -16.48 16.03 -11.13
N LEU A 101 -16.93 14.87 -10.63
CA LEU A 101 -16.67 14.41 -9.25
C LEU A 101 -16.24 12.94 -9.23
N TRP A 102 -15.32 12.59 -8.32
CA TRP A 102 -15.00 11.19 -8.04
C TRP A 102 -16.09 10.56 -7.18
N ASN A 103 -16.09 9.23 -7.12
CA ASN A 103 -16.83 8.50 -6.10
C ASN A 103 -16.05 8.58 -4.77
N TRP A 104 -16.76 8.72 -3.66
CA TRP A 104 -16.15 8.80 -2.33
C TRP A 104 -15.21 7.61 -2.04
N ARG A 105 -15.50 6.41 -2.54
CA ARG A 105 -14.64 5.22 -2.36
C ARG A 105 -13.29 5.38 -3.02
N GLN A 106 -13.21 6.01 -4.20
CA GLN A 106 -11.95 6.29 -4.89
C GLN A 106 -11.08 7.21 -4.04
N VAL A 107 -11.69 8.24 -3.46
CA VAL A 107 -11.00 9.22 -2.59
C VAL A 107 -10.57 8.57 -1.27
N VAL A 108 -11.47 7.87 -0.59
CA VAL A 108 -11.21 7.28 0.73
C VAL A 108 -10.17 6.17 0.65
N LEU A 109 -10.22 5.28 -0.35
CA LEU A 109 -9.20 4.23 -0.51
C LEU A 109 -7.84 4.81 -0.92
N SER A 110 -7.83 5.86 -1.74
CA SER A 110 -6.60 6.58 -2.09
C SER A 110 -5.99 7.29 -0.87
N ALA A 111 -6.83 7.91 -0.04
CA ALA A 111 -6.42 8.52 1.22
C ALA A 111 -5.91 7.48 2.21
N ALA A 112 -6.59 6.33 2.33
CA ALA A 112 -6.21 5.23 3.21
C ALA A 112 -4.78 4.73 2.93
N VAL A 113 -4.44 4.51 1.65
CA VAL A 113 -3.07 4.15 1.27
C VAL A 113 -2.10 5.30 1.52
N SER A 114 -2.47 6.54 1.18
CA SER A 114 -1.59 7.69 1.34
C SER A 114 -1.24 7.96 2.81
N ILE A 115 -2.22 7.82 3.72
CA ILE A 115 -2.03 7.93 5.17
C ILE A 115 -1.09 6.84 5.66
N TRP A 116 -1.33 5.57 5.26
CA TRP A 116 -0.47 4.46 5.65
C TRP A 116 0.96 4.64 5.13
N ALA A 117 1.12 5.01 3.85
CA ALA A 117 2.44 5.21 3.24
C ALA A 117 3.19 6.39 3.86
N ALA A 118 2.51 7.50 4.15
CA ALA A 118 3.11 8.64 4.83
C ALA A 118 3.56 8.27 6.25
N ARG A 119 2.73 7.53 6.99
CA ARG A 119 3.01 7.06 8.35
C ARG A 119 4.21 6.11 8.39
N LEU A 120 4.18 5.05 7.59
CA LEU A 120 5.25 4.06 7.53
C LEU A 120 6.55 4.67 6.98
N GLY A 121 6.45 5.46 5.91
CA GLY A 121 7.59 6.14 5.30
C GLY A 121 8.29 7.11 6.25
N SER A 122 7.53 7.93 6.97
CA SER A 122 8.08 8.87 7.95
C SER A 122 8.77 8.13 9.10
N PHE A 123 8.16 7.04 9.57
CA PHE A 123 8.75 6.21 10.63
C PHE A 123 10.06 5.56 10.20
N LEU A 124 10.10 4.93 9.01
CA LEU A 124 11.30 4.27 8.49
C LEU A 124 12.41 5.27 8.17
N PHE A 125 12.07 6.40 7.56
CA PHE A 125 13.04 7.45 7.25
C PHE A 125 13.66 8.07 8.50
N SER A 126 12.83 8.34 9.53
CA SER A 126 13.30 8.79 10.84
C SER A 126 14.25 7.79 11.47
N ARG A 127 13.93 6.48 11.40
CA ARG A 127 14.78 5.41 11.95
C ARG A 127 16.13 5.36 11.25
N VAL A 128 16.15 5.25 9.92
CA VAL A 128 17.40 5.18 9.14
C VAL A 128 18.29 6.40 9.40
N THR A 129 17.70 7.59 9.49
CA THR A 129 18.46 8.82 9.78
C THR A 129 19.03 8.81 11.21
N SER A 130 18.32 8.23 12.17
CA SER A 130 18.78 8.12 13.57
C SER A 130 19.85 7.03 13.80
N GLU A 131 19.89 5.99 12.97
CA GLU A 131 20.82 4.86 13.07
C GLU A 131 22.06 5.02 12.16
N GLY A 132 22.45 6.26 11.88
CA GLY A 132 23.67 6.56 11.09
C GLY A 132 23.52 6.30 9.59
N GLY A 133 22.30 6.13 9.09
CA GLY A 133 22.01 5.97 7.66
C GLY A 133 22.29 4.60 7.09
N ARG A 134 22.51 3.57 7.93
CA ARG A 134 22.75 2.19 7.50
C ARG A 134 21.63 1.26 7.92
N ASP A 135 21.20 0.41 7.00
CA ASP A 135 20.27 -0.69 7.23
C ASP A 135 20.95 -2.03 6.90
N SER A 136 21.01 -2.92 7.89
CA SER A 136 21.70 -4.20 7.78
C SER A 136 21.16 -5.12 6.68
N ARG A 137 19.91 -4.89 6.21
CA ARG A 137 19.31 -5.62 5.09
C ARG A 137 20.12 -5.46 3.79
N PHE A 138 20.84 -4.34 3.64
CA PHE A 138 21.53 -3.98 2.40
C PHE A 138 23.02 -4.29 2.42
N ASP A 139 23.59 -4.68 3.56
CA ASP A 139 25.04 -4.85 3.72
C ASP A 139 25.63 -5.89 2.76
N SER A 140 24.88 -6.94 2.40
CA SER A 140 25.32 -7.99 1.48
C SER A 140 25.09 -7.68 -0.01
N ILE A 141 24.30 -6.65 -0.34
CA ILE A 141 23.90 -6.35 -1.73
C ILE A 141 24.39 -4.99 -2.23
N ARG A 142 24.66 -4.02 -1.35
CA ARG A 142 25.02 -2.64 -1.70
C ARG A 142 26.29 -2.54 -2.56
N GLY A 143 27.25 -3.44 -2.37
CA GLY A 143 28.48 -3.49 -3.17
C GLY A 143 28.29 -4.02 -4.61
N SER A 144 27.12 -4.56 -4.94
CA SER A 144 26.81 -5.09 -6.27
C SER A 144 25.72 -4.24 -6.94
N PRO A 145 26.06 -3.44 -7.97
CA PRO A 145 25.09 -2.61 -8.70
C PRO A 145 23.87 -3.40 -9.17
N ALA A 146 24.07 -4.61 -9.68
CA ALA A 146 22.99 -5.47 -10.16
C ALA A 146 22.06 -5.93 -9.02
N LYS A 147 22.61 -6.46 -7.92
CA LYS A 147 21.79 -6.92 -6.77
C LYS A 147 21.06 -5.75 -6.12
N PHE A 148 21.70 -4.59 -6.02
CA PHE A 148 21.08 -3.42 -5.43
C PHE A 148 19.96 -2.87 -6.34
N GLY A 149 20.19 -2.81 -7.66
CA GLY A 149 19.15 -2.46 -8.64
C GLY A 149 17.94 -3.40 -8.60
N VAL A 150 18.16 -4.70 -8.42
CA VAL A 150 17.08 -5.68 -8.23
C VAL A 150 16.23 -5.34 -7.00
N ALA A 151 16.82 -4.88 -5.89
CA ALA A 151 16.05 -4.48 -4.71
C ALA A 151 15.04 -3.35 -5.03
N PHE A 152 15.48 -2.30 -5.75
CA PHE A 152 14.60 -1.21 -6.16
C PHE A 152 13.47 -1.68 -7.09
N PHE A 153 13.74 -2.60 -8.03
CA PHE A 153 12.70 -3.16 -8.89
C PHE A 153 11.76 -4.14 -8.17
N LEU A 154 12.24 -4.87 -7.16
CA LEU A 154 11.38 -5.63 -6.27
C LEU A 154 10.47 -4.71 -5.46
N GLN A 155 10.95 -3.52 -5.06
CA GLN A 155 10.11 -2.52 -4.41
C GLN A 155 9.04 -1.96 -5.35
N ALA A 156 9.35 -1.71 -6.63
CA ALA A 156 8.34 -1.32 -7.62
C ALA A 156 7.26 -2.41 -7.79
N THR A 157 7.69 -3.67 -7.86
CA THR A 157 6.79 -4.84 -7.91
C THR A 157 5.91 -4.90 -6.67
N TRP A 158 6.51 -4.72 -5.48
CA TRP A 158 5.80 -4.72 -4.20
C TRP A 158 4.70 -3.67 -4.19
N VAL A 159 5.04 -2.41 -4.49
CA VAL A 159 4.09 -1.30 -4.51
C VAL A 159 2.94 -1.60 -5.47
N SER A 160 3.26 -2.12 -6.66
CA SER A 160 2.26 -2.44 -7.70
C SER A 160 1.27 -3.51 -7.24
N LEU A 161 1.74 -4.57 -6.58
CA LEU A 161 0.88 -5.64 -6.07
C LEU A 161 0.01 -5.15 -4.90
N CYS A 162 0.58 -4.38 -3.97
CA CYS A 162 -0.18 -3.85 -2.83
C CYS A 162 -1.25 -2.84 -3.26
N LEU A 163 -0.95 -2.02 -4.28
CA LEU A 163 -1.87 -1.02 -4.81
C LEU A 163 -2.96 -1.59 -5.72
N MET A 164 -2.86 -2.86 -6.16
CA MET A 164 -3.77 -3.45 -7.14
C MET A 164 -5.27 -3.15 -6.89
N PRO A 165 -5.82 -3.29 -5.66
CA PRO A 165 -7.23 -2.99 -5.41
C PRO A 165 -7.58 -1.51 -5.63
N VAL A 166 -6.68 -0.60 -5.25
CA VAL A 166 -6.88 0.86 -5.39
C VAL A 166 -6.74 1.29 -6.84
N LEU A 167 -5.73 0.79 -7.56
CA LEU A 167 -5.57 1.06 -9.00
C LEU A 167 -6.78 0.59 -9.79
N ALA A 168 -7.32 -0.60 -9.44
CA ALA A 168 -8.51 -1.13 -10.07
C ALA A 168 -9.73 -0.24 -9.82
N VAL A 169 -9.99 0.16 -8.58
CA VAL A 169 -11.12 1.06 -8.24
C VAL A 169 -10.97 2.44 -8.89
N ASN A 170 -9.78 3.02 -8.90
CA ASN A 170 -9.51 4.31 -9.54
C ASN A 170 -9.65 4.27 -11.06
N SER A 171 -9.45 3.10 -11.68
CA SER A 171 -9.63 2.93 -13.13
C SER A 171 -11.09 2.94 -13.59
N ILE A 172 -12.05 2.75 -12.68
CA ILE A 172 -13.47 2.69 -13.00
C ILE A 172 -13.98 4.12 -13.23
N PRO A 173 -14.65 4.42 -14.36
CA PRO A 173 -15.26 5.72 -14.59
C PRO A 173 -16.20 6.12 -13.45
N SER A 174 -16.05 7.33 -12.91
CA SER A 174 -16.84 7.81 -11.77
C SER A 174 -18.35 7.78 -12.04
N ALA A 175 -18.77 8.04 -13.28
CA ALA A 175 -20.16 7.93 -13.71
C ALA A 175 -20.72 6.50 -13.57
N ALA A 176 -19.91 5.46 -13.82
CA ALA A 176 -20.33 4.07 -13.63
C ALA A 176 -20.54 3.77 -12.14
N LEU A 177 -19.69 4.31 -11.27
CA LEU A 177 -19.82 4.16 -9.82
C LEU A 177 -21.06 4.87 -9.25
N GLY A 178 -21.61 5.86 -9.96
CA GLY A 178 -22.86 6.56 -9.60
C GLY A 178 -24.07 5.63 -9.47
N ALA A 179 -24.06 4.51 -10.18
CA ALA A 179 -25.12 3.49 -10.15
C ALA A 179 -25.09 2.61 -8.88
N LEU A 180 -24.00 2.62 -8.10
CA LEU A 180 -23.92 1.83 -6.86
C LEU A 180 -24.74 2.46 -5.74
N PRO A 181 -25.19 1.69 -4.74
CA PRO A 181 -25.68 2.25 -3.48
C PRO A 181 -24.63 3.17 -2.83
N PHE A 182 -25.08 4.14 -2.04
CA PHE A 182 -24.17 5.06 -1.37
C PHE A 182 -23.20 4.30 -0.45
N PHE A 183 -23.73 3.38 0.36
CA PHE A 183 -22.97 2.43 1.18
C PHE A 183 -23.36 0.98 0.85
N THR A 184 -22.41 0.08 0.99
CA THR A 184 -22.61 -1.37 0.98
C THR A 184 -22.00 -1.98 2.24
N ILE A 185 -22.36 -3.24 2.55
CA ILE A 185 -21.81 -3.93 3.73
C ILE A 185 -20.28 -4.06 3.65
N THR A 186 -19.72 -4.25 2.45
CA THR A 186 -18.27 -4.33 2.24
C THR A 186 -17.57 -3.01 2.52
N ASP A 187 -18.23 -1.87 2.32
CA ASP A 187 -17.69 -0.57 2.69
C ASP A 187 -17.54 -0.47 4.21
N ILE A 188 -18.58 -0.83 4.95
CA ILE A 188 -18.58 -0.75 6.41
C ILE A 188 -17.52 -1.70 6.98
N LEU A 189 -17.54 -2.97 6.57
CA LEU A 189 -16.57 -3.96 7.04
C LEU A 189 -15.14 -3.57 6.67
N GLY A 190 -14.92 -3.17 5.42
CA GLY A 190 -13.60 -2.82 4.92
C GLY A 190 -13.01 -1.58 5.61
N LEU A 191 -13.81 -0.54 5.83
CA LEU A 191 -13.37 0.66 6.54
C LEU A 191 -13.12 0.39 8.03
N LEU A 192 -13.97 -0.41 8.69
CA LEU A 192 -13.74 -0.81 10.08
C LEU A 192 -12.45 -1.63 10.23
N MET A 193 -12.18 -2.56 9.30
CA MET A 193 -10.93 -3.31 9.27
C MET A 193 -9.72 -2.39 9.02
N TYR A 194 -9.84 -1.42 8.12
CA TYR A 194 -8.77 -0.45 7.88
C TYR A 194 -8.47 0.37 9.13
N VAL A 195 -9.48 0.99 9.73
CA VAL A 195 -9.33 1.82 10.94
C VAL A 195 -8.80 0.99 12.11
N GLY A 196 -9.34 -0.21 12.32
CA GLY A 196 -8.85 -1.13 13.34
C GLY A 196 -7.40 -1.54 13.10
N GLY A 197 -7.06 -1.94 11.87
CA GLY A 197 -5.72 -2.38 11.49
C GLY A 197 -4.66 -1.29 11.64
N ILE A 198 -4.92 -0.08 11.12
CA ILE A 198 -3.97 1.04 11.24
C ILE A 198 -3.80 1.50 12.69
N THR A 199 -4.87 1.48 13.48
CA THR A 199 -4.79 1.81 14.92
C THR A 199 -3.96 0.77 15.67
N PHE A 200 -4.17 -0.52 15.35
CA PHE A 200 -3.46 -1.63 15.95
C PHE A 200 -1.96 -1.59 15.61
N GLU A 201 -1.62 -1.36 14.33
CA GLU A 201 -0.25 -1.17 13.86
C GLU A 201 0.42 0.03 14.53
N ALA A 202 -0.23 1.20 14.51
CA ALA A 202 0.31 2.43 15.08
C ALA A 202 0.54 2.31 16.60
N THR A 203 -0.37 1.64 17.31
CA THR A 203 -0.25 1.41 18.76
C THR A 203 0.89 0.45 19.06
N ALA A 204 1.01 -0.65 18.32
CA ALA A 204 2.08 -1.62 18.50
C ALA A 204 3.47 -0.99 18.28
N ASP A 205 3.63 -0.21 17.21
CA ASP A 205 4.89 0.47 16.93
C ASP A 205 5.20 1.54 17.98
N LYS A 206 4.21 2.32 18.43
CA LYS A 206 4.39 3.30 19.50
C LYS A 206 4.85 2.62 20.80
N GLN A 207 4.22 1.52 21.19
CA GLN A 207 4.63 0.73 22.36
C GLN A 207 6.07 0.24 22.23
N LYS A 208 6.47 -0.25 21.04
CA LYS A 208 7.84 -0.69 20.77
C LYS A 208 8.84 0.45 20.85
N SER A 209 8.54 1.60 20.24
CA SER A 209 9.41 2.78 20.29
C SER A 209 9.59 3.31 21.71
N GLN A 210 8.50 3.36 22.50
CA GLN A 210 8.55 3.76 23.90
C GLN A 210 9.40 2.79 24.73
N TRP A 211 9.20 1.48 24.57
CA TRP A 211 10.01 0.47 25.26
C TRP A 211 11.50 0.58 24.91
N MET A 212 11.84 0.79 23.63
CA MET A 212 13.24 0.99 23.22
C MET A 212 13.84 2.25 23.84
N GLN A 213 13.05 3.32 23.99
CA GLN A 213 13.49 4.57 24.61
C GLN A 213 13.69 4.41 26.12
N GLU A 214 12.76 3.76 26.81
CA GLU A 214 12.87 3.46 28.24
C GLU A 214 14.09 2.58 28.56
N LYS A 215 14.41 1.63 27.68
CA LYS A 215 15.63 0.81 27.77
C LYS A 215 16.89 1.66 27.65
N LYS A 216 16.93 2.64 26.72
CA LYS A 216 18.07 3.57 26.58
C LYS A 216 18.23 4.46 27.81
N GLU A 217 17.12 4.89 28.40
CA GLU A 217 17.06 5.68 29.64
C GLU A 217 17.34 4.83 30.89
N LYS A 218 17.63 3.53 30.75
CA LYS A 218 17.87 2.59 31.85
C LYS A 218 16.70 2.49 32.84
N ARG A 219 15.48 2.75 32.38
CA ARG A 219 14.25 2.64 33.19
C ARG A 219 13.78 1.21 33.39
N HIS A 220 14.24 0.28 32.54
CA HIS A 220 14.08 -1.15 32.71
C HIS A 220 15.24 -1.92 32.08
N ASN A 221 15.39 -3.18 32.48
CA ASN A 221 16.42 -4.10 31.97
C ASN A 221 15.84 -5.28 31.17
N GLU A 222 14.56 -5.21 30.79
CA GLU A 222 13.91 -6.25 29.98
C GLU A 222 14.64 -6.51 28.65
N ASP A 223 14.78 -7.79 28.29
CA ASP A 223 15.47 -8.22 27.08
C ASP A 223 14.60 -8.19 25.83
N PHE A 224 13.31 -8.49 25.99
CA PHE A 224 12.30 -8.52 24.94
C PHE A 224 10.98 -7.95 25.47
N LEU A 225 10.20 -7.35 24.57
CA LEU A 225 8.96 -6.67 24.92
C LEU A 225 7.80 -7.66 25.07
N THR A 226 7.27 -7.77 26.28
CA THR A 226 6.19 -8.72 26.64
C THR A 226 4.90 -8.03 27.10
N ARG A 227 4.87 -6.70 27.09
CA ARG A 227 3.77 -5.89 27.63
C ARG A 227 2.89 -5.31 26.53
N GLY A 228 1.66 -4.93 26.86
CA GLY A 228 0.73 -4.31 25.91
C GLY A 228 0.31 -5.27 24.79
N LEU A 229 0.26 -4.78 23.55
CA LEU A 229 -0.13 -5.60 22.39
C LEU A 229 0.90 -6.71 22.11
N TRP A 230 2.16 -6.47 22.46
CA TRP A 230 3.26 -7.44 22.31
C TRP A 230 3.18 -8.61 23.30
N GLY A 231 2.37 -8.48 24.35
CA GLY A 231 1.99 -9.60 25.23
C GLY A 231 0.81 -10.42 24.72
N LYS A 232 0.03 -9.86 23.78
CA LYS A 232 -1.13 -10.54 23.17
C LYS A 232 -0.76 -11.25 21.86
N SER A 233 0.18 -10.70 21.11
CA SER A 233 0.76 -11.26 19.88
C SER A 233 2.24 -10.93 19.84
N ARG A 234 3.07 -11.81 19.29
CA ARG A 234 4.51 -11.52 19.09
C ARG A 234 4.76 -10.53 17.97
N HIS A 235 3.82 -10.41 17.03
CA HIS A 235 3.90 -9.50 15.88
C HIS A 235 2.59 -8.71 15.67
N PRO A 236 2.19 -7.90 16.66
CA PRO A 236 0.91 -7.19 16.60
C PRO A 236 0.90 -6.13 15.49
N ASN A 237 2.02 -5.48 15.21
CA ASN A 237 2.13 -4.52 14.12
C ASN A 237 1.85 -5.15 12.75
N TYR A 238 2.39 -6.34 12.48
CA TYR A 238 2.14 -7.07 11.23
C TYR A 238 0.70 -7.58 11.11
N PHE A 239 0.06 -7.94 12.23
CA PHE A 239 -1.37 -8.23 12.24
C PHE A 239 -2.20 -7.00 11.85
N GLY A 240 -1.86 -5.83 12.39
CA GLY A 240 -2.48 -4.55 12.02
C GLY A 240 -2.33 -4.24 10.53
N GLU A 241 -1.12 -4.40 10.00
CA GLU A 241 -0.83 -4.18 8.58
C GLU A 241 -1.60 -5.14 7.66
N SER A 242 -1.62 -6.45 7.97
CA SER A 242 -2.43 -7.41 7.21
C SER A 242 -3.93 -7.09 7.26
N THR A 243 -4.42 -6.66 8.43
CA THR A 243 -5.83 -6.30 8.64
C THR A 243 -6.23 -5.08 7.82
N LEU A 244 -5.40 -4.02 7.78
CA LEU A 244 -5.74 -2.82 7.03
C LEU A 244 -5.73 -3.04 5.51
N TRP A 245 -4.79 -3.83 4.99
CA TRP A 245 -4.78 -4.20 3.56
C TRP A 245 -5.97 -5.07 3.20
N THR A 246 -6.40 -5.95 4.11
CA THR A 246 -7.63 -6.72 3.97
C THR A 246 -8.86 -5.80 3.97
N GLY A 247 -8.87 -4.74 4.77
CA GLY A 247 -9.93 -3.73 4.76
C GLY A 247 -10.06 -2.98 3.43
N ILE A 248 -8.93 -2.55 2.87
CA ILE A 248 -8.86 -1.93 1.53
C ILE A 248 -9.39 -2.90 0.47
N ALA A 249 -8.90 -4.15 0.49
CA ALA A 249 -9.35 -5.19 -0.43
C ALA A 249 -10.85 -5.49 -0.31
N THR A 250 -11.40 -5.51 0.89
CA THR A 250 -12.82 -5.79 1.15
C THR A 250 -13.71 -4.71 0.52
N THR A 251 -13.38 -3.43 0.75
CA THR A 251 -14.10 -2.30 0.14
C THR A 251 -14.00 -2.35 -1.38
N ALA A 252 -12.79 -2.56 -1.91
CA ALA A 252 -12.54 -2.62 -3.34
C ALA A 252 -13.25 -3.82 -4.01
N ALA A 253 -13.30 -4.97 -3.35
CA ALA A 253 -13.99 -6.17 -3.85
C ALA A 253 -15.49 -5.91 -4.03
N GLY A 254 -16.14 -5.22 -3.08
CA GLY A 254 -17.55 -4.84 -3.21
C GLY A 254 -17.84 -4.00 -4.45
N VAL A 255 -16.94 -3.06 -4.76
CA VAL A 255 -17.01 -2.25 -5.99
C VAL A 255 -16.76 -3.12 -7.22
N MET A 256 -15.66 -3.86 -7.26
CA MET A 256 -15.25 -4.63 -8.45
C MET A 256 -16.18 -5.81 -8.76
N LEU A 257 -16.88 -6.36 -7.76
CA LEU A 257 -17.87 -7.43 -7.92
C LEU A 257 -19.28 -6.93 -8.19
N SER A 258 -19.52 -5.63 -8.18
CA SER A 258 -20.77 -5.07 -8.69
C SER A 258 -20.84 -5.19 -10.23
N SER A 259 -22.05 -5.14 -10.78
CA SER A 259 -22.24 -5.06 -12.24
C SER A 259 -21.58 -3.81 -12.83
N ALA A 260 -21.77 -2.66 -12.17
CA ALA A 260 -21.22 -1.38 -12.59
C ALA A 260 -19.67 -1.36 -12.55
N GLY A 261 -19.07 -1.92 -11.51
CA GLY A 261 -17.62 -1.99 -11.38
C GLY A 261 -16.97 -2.88 -12.44
N ARG A 262 -17.52 -4.08 -12.69
CA ARG A 262 -17.03 -4.95 -13.78
C ARG A 262 -17.16 -4.29 -15.15
N ALA A 263 -18.32 -3.73 -15.45
CA ALA A 263 -18.56 -3.05 -16.71
C ALA A 263 -17.62 -1.84 -16.88
N GLY A 264 -17.42 -1.06 -15.82
CA GLY A 264 -16.53 0.11 -15.83
C GLY A 264 -15.04 -0.24 -15.96
N MET A 265 -14.59 -1.40 -15.49
CA MET A 265 -13.25 -1.92 -15.79
C MET A 265 -13.09 -2.41 -17.23
N GLY A 266 -14.19 -2.55 -17.98
CA GLY A 266 -14.21 -3.12 -19.32
C GLY A 266 -14.24 -4.65 -19.33
N PHE A 267 -14.71 -5.29 -18.25
CA PHE A 267 -14.90 -6.73 -18.19
C PHE A 267 -16.38 -7.09 -18.40
N SER A 268 -16.68 -7.72 -19.54
CA SER A 268 -17.98 -8.34 -19.83
C SER A 268 -17.86 -9.87 -19.73
N GLY A 269 -18.78 -10.52 -19.03
CA GLY A 269 -18.78 -11.97 -18.78
C GLY A 269 -18.96 -12.31 -17.30
N SER A 270 -19.71 -13.38 -16.99
CA SER A 270 -20.24 -13.58 -15.63
C SER A 270 -19.30 -14.33 -14.68
N GLY A 271 -18.57 -15.35 -15.15
CA GLY A 271 -17.69 -16.18 -14.31
C GLY A 271 -16.26 -15.64 -14.18
N ALA A 272 -15.54 -15.63 -15.31
CA ALA A 272 -14.12 -15.25 -15.35
C ALA A 272 -13.85 -13.82 -14.85
N ALA A 273 -14.74 -12.86 -15.17
CA ALA A 273 -14.58 -11.48 -14.71
C ALA A 273 -14.76 -11.35 -13.18
N ARG A 274 -15.62 -12.16 -12.56
CA ARG A 274 -15.79 -12.17 -11.10
C ARG A 274 -14.56 -12.76 -10.41
N LEU A 275 -14.02 -13.86 -10.95
CA LEU A 275 -12.77 -14.44 -10.45
C LEU A 275 -11.60 -13.47 -10.60
N GLY A 276 -11.49 -12.79 -11.74
CA GLY A 276 -10.49 -11.75 -11.96
C GLY A 276 -10.62 -10.59 -10.97
N ALA A 277 -11.84 -10.09 -10.73
CA ALA A 277 -12.09 -9.05 -9.73
C ALA A 277 -11.71 -9.48 -8.30
N LEU A 278 -12.08 -10.69 -7.90
CA LEU A 278 -11.69 -11.27 -6.60
C LEU A 278 -10.17 -11.42 -6.48
N ALA A 279 -9.52 -11.94 -7.51
CA ALA A 279 -8.06 -12.09 -7.54
C ALA A 279 -7.38 -10.73 -7.40
N MET A 280 -7.81 -9.70 -8.14
CA MET A 280 -7.25 -8.36 -8.04
C MET A 280 -7.43 -7.72 -6.66
N ALA A 281 -8.60 -7.91 -6.03
CA ALA A 281 -8.82 -7.47 -4.65
C ALA A 281 -7.88 -8.21 -3.67
N GLY A 282 -7.79 -9.53 -3.83
CA GLY A 282 -7.07 -10.42 -2.92
C GLY A 282 -5.55 -10.35 -3.04
N ILE A 283 -5.00 -9.92 -4.18
CA ILE A 283 -3.54 -9.84 -4.41
C ILE A 283 -2.85 -9.07 -3.29
N SER A 284 -3.38 -7.90 -2.91
CA SER A 284 -2.74 -7.03 -1.91
C SER A 284 -2.62 -7.70 -0.53
N PRO A 285 -3.71 -8.08 0.15
CA PRO A 285 -3.62 -8.72 1.47
C PRO A 285 -2.92 -10.09 1.41
N ALA A 286 -3.10 -10.87 0.34
CA ALA A 286 -2.41 -12.16 0.20
C ALA A 286 -0.90 -11.97 0.08
N PHE A 287 -0.46 -11.03 -0.75
CA PHE A 287 0.96 -10.72 -0.94
C PHE A 287 1.59 -10.16 0.33
N VAL A 288 0.99 -9.14 0.95
CA VAL A 288 1.51 -8.55 2.19
C VAL A 288 1.59 -9.60 3.30
N THR A 289 0.53 -10.38 3.50
CA THR A 289 0.50 -11.40 4.55
C THR A 289 1.50 -12.51 4.28
N PHE A 290 1.61 -12.98 3.03
CA PHE A 290 2.62 -13.97 2.65
C PHE A 290 4.03 -13.45 2.94
N LEU A 291 4.33 -12.23 2.55
CA LEU A 291 5.63 -11.64 2.80
C LEU A 291 5.90 -11.57 4.29
N LEU A 292 5.01 -10.96 5.09
CA LEU A 292 5.19 -10.80 6.53
C LEU A 292 5.32 -12.14 7.29
N LEU A 293 4.64 -13.20 6.85
CA LEU A 293 4.64 -14.49 7.54
C LEU A 293 5.74 -15.45 7.06
N LYS A 294 6.21 -15.32 5.81
CA LYS A 294 7.02 -16.37 5.15
C LYS A 294 8.32 -15.89 4.53
N VAL A 295 8.43 -14.62 4.15
CA VAL A 295 9.61 -14.12 3.41
C VAL A 295 10.33 -13.06 4.22
N SER A 296 9.60 -12.00 4.55
CA SER A 296 10.08 -10.85 5.30
C SER A 296 9.31 -10.68 6.62
N GLY A 297 9.78 -9.79 7.49
CA GLY A 297 9.11 -9.55 8.77
C GLY A 297 9.36 -10.63 9.82
N ILE A 298 8.40 -11.56 9.98
CA ILE A 298 8.40 -12.53 11.09
C ILE A 298 9.60 -13.49 11.04
N PRO A 299 9.88 -14.21 9.94
CA PRO A 299 10.96 -15.20 9.93
C PRO A 299 12.33 -14.58 10.25
N MET A 300 12.64 -13.43 9.64
CA MET A 300 13.89 -12.71 9.91
C MET A 300 13.99 -12.23 11.36
N SER A 301 12.87 -11.78 11.93
CA SER A 301 12.85 -11.29 13.32
C SER A 301 12.96 -12.44 14.32
N GLU A 302 12.16 -13.50 14.16
CA GLU A 302 12.17 -14.64 15.08
C GLU A 302 13.50 -15.40 15.03
N ASN A 303 14.08 -15.64 13.85
CA ASN A 303 15.38 -16.31 13.75
C ASN A 303 16.45 -15.56 14.56
N LYS A 304 16.51 -14.23 14.43
CA LYS A 304 17.44 -13.38 15.19
C LYS A 304 17.23 -13.47 16.71
N TYR A 305 15.98 -13.53 17.16
CA TYR A 305 15.67 -13.66 18.59
C TYR A 305 15.91 -15.08 19.11
N ASP A 306 15.63 -16.10 18.31
CA ASP A 306 15.87 -17.50 18.64
C ASP A 306 17.37 -17.81 18.74
N GLU A 307 18.18 -17.26 17.84
CA GLU A 307 19.65 -17.36 17.95
C GLU A 307 20.18 -16.74 19.24
N ARG A 308 19.55 -15.63 19.69
CA ARG A 308 20.02 -14.88 20.86
C ARG A 308 19.49 -15.41 22.19
N TYR A 309 18.23 -15.84 22.23
CA TYR A 309 17.50 -16.16 23.45
C TYR A 309 16.91 -17.57 23.47
N GLY A 310 17.06 -18.35 22.41
CA GLY A 310 16.43 -19.67 22.25
C GLY A 310 16.77 -20.68 23.34
N ASN A 311 17.92 -20.54 24.01
CA ASN A 311 18.31 -21.42 25.12
C ASN A 311 17.76 -20.98 26.49
N ARG A 312 17.09 -19.81 26.57
CA ARG A 312 16.54 -19.30 27.83
C ARG A 312 15.12 -19.81 28.05
N LYS A 313 14.87 -20.33 29.26
CA LYS A 313 13.56 -20.88 29.66
C LYS A 313 12.44 -19.83 29.65
N ASP A 314 12.73 -18.61 30.09
CA ASP A 314 11.74 -17.51 30.13
C ASP A 314 11.30 -17.08 28.73
N TYR A 315 12.23 -17.01 27.78
CA TYR A 315 11.93 -16.72 26.37
C TYR A 315 11.09 -17.83 25.73
N GLN A 316 11.45 -19.10 25.95
CA GLN A 316 10.67 -20.25 25.45
C GLN A 316 9.24 -20.26 26.00
N GLU A 317 9.06 -20.00 27.30
CA GLU A 317 7.74 -19.96 27.94
C GLU A 317 6.90 -18.79 27.40
N TRP A 318 7.50 -17.61 27.25
CA TRP A 318 6.84 -16.47 26.62
C TRP A 318 6.43 -16.78 25.17
N LYS A 319 7.32 -17.38 24.39
CA LYS A 319 7.06 -17.75 22.99
C LYS A 319 5.94 -18.80 22.89
N LYS A 320 5.89 -19.77 23.79
CA LYS A 320 4.81 -20.76 23.86
C LYS A 320 3.46 -20.12 24.20
N ASN A 321 3.45 -19.17 25.14
CA ASN A 321 2.23 -18.54 25.63
C ASN A 321 1.79 -17.31 24.84
N THR A 322 2.59 -16.80 23.92
CA THR A 322 2.24 -15.63 23.11
C THR A 322 2.09 -16.06 21.66
N PRO A 323 0.89 -16.00 21.05
CA PRO A 323 0.69 -16.38 19.66
C PRO A 323 1.54 -15.52 18.74
N MET A 324 1.97 -16.10 17.62
CA MET A 324 2.86 -15.42 16.68
C MET A 324 2.19 -14.21 16.02
N PHE A 325 0.94 -14.34 15.58
CA PHE A 325 0.32 -13.38 14.68
C PHE A 325 -1.04 -12.89 15.18
N VAL A 326 -2.04 -13.78 15.27
CA VAL A 326 -3.39 -13.41 15.74
C VAL A 326 -3.35 -13.13 17.26
N PRO A 327 -3.71 -11.92 17.73
CA PRO A 327 -3.66 -11.59 19.15
C PRO A 327 -4.62 -12.40 20.01
N LYS A 328 -4.19 -12.74 21.23
CA LYS A 328 -5.09 -13.25 22.28
C LYS A 328 -6.10 -12.18 22.66
N LEU A 329 -7.37 -12.58 22.77
CA LEU A 329 -8.44 -11.73 23.29
C LEU A 329 -8.29 -11.58 24.80
#